data_AF-A0A951BMB9-F1
#
_entry.id   AF-A0A951BMB9-F1
#
_cell.length_a   1.000
_cell.length_b   1.000
_cell.length_c   1.000
_cell.angle_alpha   90.00
_cell.angle_beta   90.00
_cell.angle_gamma   90.00
#
_symmetry.space_group_name_H-M   'P 1'
#
loop_
_entity.id
_entity.type
_entity.pdbx_description
1 polymer ?
#
loop_
_entity_poly.entity_id
_entity_poly.type
_entity_poly.pdbx_seq_one_letter_code
_entity_poly.pdbx_strand_id
1 'polypeptide(L)'
;MTNVLKRLALKGINAAGYTLLRAGEPEAIRAEAVANAEERVARIREEAVANAEERVERIRQEAVANAEERVERIRKEADEDAEMRIGAIRSEAEDDAARRAERNRTEADDHVQVRDASLYPSMVSDIRPIEHITRGCFQDRTEATEASITEYMESEIALGRVFNYFSEYPTQSMLSTNARMAIFGLIRMIKPATVVEIGTYYAGTSEVIARALWENRSGVLHTVDPYGARRCPSILRKWPKELRDRVRYWSENSAAFFERATRDHLQFDMVFVDGNHDFEFALFDLMAAARLLRPGGLIIVDNCEQAGPLSACRSFLRDMPGWEEIGRLASSPDADGPFGAPNTLIADTGFAFLKGPDMVHVGERPVSFGQVRIEKPKVTGFQIKLGAESLAGTLHYRVLLRAFEYGTSVIEELKSTGAVRLASDGQRVVNQWLAEPLRTDFGYLYANAVYTTEVELAWTPDDGNTPLQLTKNPVILPLAGPVGGSA
;
A
#
# COMPACT_ATOMS: atom_id res chain seq x y z
N MET A 1 12.31 -38.56 40.27
CA MET A 1 11.79 -38.81 41.64
C MET A 1 11.61 -40.30 41.98
N THR A 2 11.97 -41.23 41.08
CA THR A 2 11.57 -42.65 41.15
C THR A 2 12.55 -43.59 41.90
N ASN A 3 13.75 -43.12 42.26
CA ASN A 3 14.79 -43.95 42.89
C ASN A 3 14.94 -43.78 44.43
N VAL A 4 14.47 -42.67 45.00
CA VAL A 4 14.58 -42.42 46.46
C VAL A 4 13.45 -43.11 47.22
N LEU A 5 12.23 -43.11 46.68
CA LEU A 5 11.07 -43.82 47.26
C LEU A 5 11.25 -45.36 47.24
N LYS A 6 11.89 -45.92 46.21
CA LYS A 6 12.25 -47.36 46.17
C LYS A 6 13.27 -47.73 47.27
N ARG A 7 14.21 -46.85 47.62
CA ARG A 7 15.22 -47.09 48.67
C ARG A 7 14.65 -46.99 50.09
N LEU A 8 13.64 -46.15 50.32
CA LEU A 8 12.97 -46.05 51.62
C LEU A 8 12.03 -47.23 51.89
N ALA A 9 11.31 -47.71 50.86
CA ALA A 9 10.49 -48.91 50.98
C ALA A 9 11.32 -50.18 51.27
N LEU A 10 12.50 -50.34 50.66
CA LEU A 10 13.39 -51.48 50.95
C LEU A 10 14.05 -51.41 52.34
N LYS A 11 14.27 -50.21 52.91
CA LYS A 11 14.87 -50.07 54.24
C LYS A 11 13.86 -50.28 55.38
N GLY A 12 12.59 -49.91 55.18
CA GLY A 12 11.52 -50.14 56.17
C GLY A 12 11.12 -51.62 56.30
N ILE A 13 11.15 -52.37 55.20
CA ILE A 13 10.79 -53.80 55.18
C ILE A 13 11.87 -54.68 55.84
N ASN A 14 13.15 -54.27 55.79
CA ASN A 14 14.26 -55.05 56.34
C ASN A 14 14.45 -54.96 57.86
N ALA A 15 13.83 -54.00 58.56
CA ALA A 15 13.99 -53.84 60.01
C ALA A 15 12.93 -54.59 60.85
N ALA A 16 11.75 -54.87 60.28
CA ALA A 16 10.67 -55.59 60.98
C ALA A 16 10.59 -57.09 60.60
N GLY A 17 11.19 -57.50 59.48
CA GLY A 17 11.11 -58.88 58.97
C GLY A 17 12.06 -59.89 59.63
N TYR A 18 13.01 -59.47 60.46
CA TYR A 18 14.09 -60.34 60.96
C TYR A 18 14.00 -60.78 62.43
N THR A 19 12.86 -60.56 63.11
CA THR A 19 12.70 -60.98 64.52
C THR A 19 11.48 -61.86 64.80
N LEU A 20 10.80 -62.41 63.78
CA LEU A 20 9.67 -63.33 63.96
C LEU A 20 9.73 -64.57 63.03
N LEU A 21 10.92 -65.17 62.96
CA LEU A 21 11.13 -66.52 62.43
C LEU A 21 11.78 -67.41 63.51
N ARG A 22 11.06 -67.65 64.59
CA ARG A 22 11.17 -68.88 65.37
C ARG A 22 9.78 -69.47 65.58
N ALA A 23 9.67 -70.73 65.20
CA ALA A 23 8.58 -71.69 65.27
C ALA A 23 7.40 -71.36 66.22
N GLY A 24 6.17 -71.41 65.67
CA GLY A 24 4.99 -71.88 66.43
C GLY A 24 3.87 -70.88 66.75
N GLU A 25 3.59 -69.85 65.94
CA GLU A 25 2.42 -68.97 66.15
C GLU A 25 1.46 -68.92 64.93
N PRO A 26 0.14 -68.74 65.14
CA PRO A 26 -0.90 -68.99 64.14
C PRO A 26 -0.90 -67.95 63.01
N GLU A 27 -1.20 -68.37 61.77
CA GLU A 27 -1.26 -67.52 60.56
C GLU A 27 -2.06 -66.21 60.75
N ALA A 28 -3.04 -66.20 61.66
CA ALA A 28 -3.82 -65.02 62.02
C ALA A 28 -2.98 -63.85 62.55
N ILE A 29 -1.96 -64.11 63.39
CA ILE A 29 -1.13 -63.04 63.99
C ILE A 29 -0.22 -62.40 62.93
N ARG A 30 0.26 -63.18 61.95
CA ARG A 30 1.04 -62.66 60.82
C ARG A 30 0.19 -61.82 59.87
N ALA A 31 -1.02 -62.27 59.55
CA ALA A 31 -1.94 -61.53 58.70
C ALA A 31 -2.31 -60.17 59.33
N GLU A 32 -2.57 -60.15 60.64
CA GLU A 32 -2.86 -58.93 61.40
C GLU A 32 -1.66 -57.97 61.45
N ALA A 33 -0.44 -58.49 61.67
CA ALA A 33 0.77 -57.67 61.67
C ALA A 33 1.06 -57.05 60.29
N VAL A 34 0.82 -57.78 59.20
CA VAL A 34 0.97 -57.27 57.82
C VAL A 34 -0.09 -56.21 57.52
N ALA A 35 -1.35 -56.45 57.85
CA ALA A 35 -2.43 -55.47 57.65
C ALA A 35 -2.16 -54.16 58.41
N ASN A 36 -1.73 -54.24 59.67
CA ASN A 36 -1.35 -53.07 60.47
C ASN A 36 -0.13 -52.32 59.89
N ALA A 37 0.83 -53.04 59.29
CA ALA A 37 1.97 -52.42 58.63
C ALA A 37 1.55 -51.71 57.33
N GLU A 38 0.67 -52.32 56.53
CA GLU A 38 0.14 -51.73 55.30
C GLU A 38 -0.69 -50.47 55.59
N GLU A 39 -1.52 -50.48 56.64
CA GLU A 39 -2.29 -49.31 57.05
C GLU A 39 -1.38 -48.16 57.53
N ARG A 40 -0.29 -48.46 58.26
CA ARG A 40 0.70 -47.44 58.64
C ARG A 40 1.44 -46.87 57.43
N VAL A 41 1.80 -47.71 56.46
CA VAL A 41 2.47 -47.26 55.23
C VAL A 41 1.53 -46.41 54.36
N ALA A 42 0.24 -46.75 54.28
CA ALA A 42 -0.76 -45.96 53.57
C ALA A 42 -0.89 -44.56 54.18
N ARG A 43 -1.01 -44.47 55.51
CA ARG A 43 -1.11 -43.21 56.25
C ARG A 43 0.12 -42.31 56.05
N ILE A 44 1.32 -42.89 56.12
CA ILE A 44 2.58 -42.16 55.89
C ILE A 44 2.65 -41.65 54.45
N ARG A 45 2.14 -42.40 53.47
CA ARG A 45 2.10 -41.96 52.07
C ARG A 45 1.11 -40.81 51.88
N GLU A 46 -0.08 -40.90 52.46
CA GLU A 46 -1.08 -39.83 52.38
C GLU A 46 -0.56 -38.53 53.02
N GLU A 47 0.03 -38.60 54.22
CA GLU A 47 0.65 -37.44 54.86
C GLU A 47 1.81 -36.87 54.04
N ALA A 48 2.64 -37.73 53.41
CA ALA A 48 3.74 -37.27 52.56
C ALA A 48 3.25 -36.58 51.28
N VAL A 49 2.14 -37.06 50.70
CA VAL A 49 1.51 -36.46 49.51
C VAL A 49 0.90 -35.11 49.88
N ALA A 50 0.11 -35.04 50.95
CA ALA A 50 -0.50 -33.79 51.42
C ALA A 50 0.56 -32.71 51.71
N ASN A 51 1.64 -33.07 52.41
CA ASN A 51 2.75 -32.15 52.69
C ASN A 51 3.50 -31.70 51.42
N ALA A 52 3.59 -32.57 50.40
CA ALA A 52 4.21 -32.22 49.13
C ALA A 52 3.33 -31.26 48.31
N GLU A 53 2.01 -31.51 48.28
CA GLU A 53 1.04 -30.64 47.63
C GLU A 53 1.03 -29.24 48.26
N GLU A 54 1.03 -29.15 49.59
CA GLU A 54 1.10 -27.87 50.30
C GLU A 54 2.40 -27.10 50.03
N ARG A 55 3.53 -27.80 49.88
CA ARG A 55 4.81 -27.18 49.48
C ARG A 55 4.80 -26.69 48.05
N VAL A 56 4.23 -27.47 47.12
CA VAL A 56 4.12 -27.08 45.70
C VAL A 56 3.22 -25.86 45.56
N GLU A 57 2.10 -25.82 46.25
CA GLU A 57 1.16 -24.70 46.20
C GLU A 57 1.79 -23.41 46.76
N ARG A 58 2.54 -23.50 47.86
CA ARG A 58 3.30 -22.37 48.41
C ARG A 58 4.33 -21.82 47.43
N ILE A 59 5.14 -22.69 46.81
CA ILE A 59 6.14 -22.31 45.81
C ILE A 59 5.45 -21.66 44.60
N ARG A 60 4.30 -22.18 44.18
CA ARG A 60 3.53 -21.63 43.07
C ARG A 60 3.02 -20.22 43.39
N GLN A 61 2.47 -20.01 44.58
CA GLN A 61 1.99 -18.70 45.02
C GLN A 61 3.11 -17.67 45.12
N GLU A 62 4.26 -18.05 45.69
CA GLU A 62 5.46 -17.20 45.73
C GLU A 62 6.00 -16.88 44.33
N ALA A 63 5.98 -17.84 43.41
CA ALA A 63 6.42 -17.62 42.03
C ALA A 63 5.49 -16.67 41.27
N VAL A 64 4.17 -16.76 41.49
CA VAL A 64 3.18 -15.86 40.88
C VAL A 64 3.35 -14.44 41.44
N ALA A 65 3.44 -14.27 42.75
CA ALA A 65 3.62 -12.95 43.36
C ALA A 65 4.91 -12.26 42.87
N ASN A 66 6.03 -13.01 42.80
CA ASN A 66 7.29 -12.48 42.27
C ASN A 66 7.21 -12.14 40.77
N ALA A 67 6.42 -12.87 39.99
CA ALA A 67 6.22 -12.59 38.57
C ALA A 67 5.37 -11.31 38.39
N GLU A 68 4.31 -11.15 39.18
CA GLU A 68 3.45 -9.95 39.16
C GLU A 68 4.25 -8.70 39.54
N GLU A 69 5.06 -8.74 40.60
CA GLU A 69 5.94 -7.62 40.96
C GLU A 69 6.95 -7.26 39.87
N ARG A 70 7.48 -8.26 39.15
CA ARG A 70 8.41 -8.02 38.02
C ARG A 70 7.70 -7.40 36.83
N VAL A 71 6.49 -7.86 36.50
CA VAL A 71 5.69 -7.30 35.41
C VAL A 71 5.32 -5.86 35.72
N GLU A 72 4.88 -5.56 36.94
CA GLU A 72 4.51 -4.20 37.35
C GLU A 72 5.71 -3.24 37.30
N ARG A 73 6.90 -3.71 37.72
CA ARG A 73 8.14 -2.92 37.60
C ARG A 73 8.51 -2.61 36.14
N ILE A 74 8.47 -3.62 35.28
CA ILE A 74 8.77 -3.46 33.84
C ILE A 74 7.77 -2.51 33.20
N ARG A 75 6.48 -2.62 33.56
CA ARG A 75 5.44 -1.74 33.05
C ARG A 75 5.71 -0.29 33.46
N LYS A 76 6.04 -0.04 34.73
CA LYS A 76 6.34 1.29 35.23
C LYS A 76 7.59 1.90 34.57
N GLU A 77 8.65 1.10 34.41
CA GLU A 77 9.87 1.54 33.70
C GLU A 77 9.58 1.84 32.23
N ALA A 78 8.74 1.05 31.56
CA ALA A 78 8.33 1.29 30.18
C ALA A 78 7.46 2.55 30.03
N ASP A 79 6.53 2.78 30.96
CA ASP A 79 5.69 3.97 30.97
C ASP A 79 6.53 5.24 31.22
N GLU A 80 7.50 5.20 32.14
CA GLU A 80 8.43 6.31 32.40
C GLU A 80 9.35 6.60 31.19
N ASP A 81 9.90 5.57 30.52
CA ASP A 81 10.71 5.72 29.30
C ASP A 81 9.87 6.23 28.12
N ALA A 82 8.61 5.79 28.01
CA ALA A 82 7.68 6.28 27.00
C ALA A 82 7.32 7.76 27.22
N GLU A 83 7.02 8.17 28.45
CA GLU A 83 6.75 9.57 28.78
C GLU A 83 7.97 10.46 28.50
N MET A 84 9.18 10.00 28.85
CA MET A 84 10.41 10.72 28.57
C MET A 84 10.65 10.89 27.06
N ARG A 85 10.45 9.84 26.26
CA ARG A 85 10.58 9.89 24.80
C ARG A 85 9.52 10.77 24.15
N ILE A 86 8.26 10.68 24.60
CA ILE A 86 7.18 11.54 24.10
C ILE A 86 7.45 13.00 24.47
N GLY A 87 7.97 13.26 25.68
CA GLY A 87 8.41 14.58 26.10
C GLY A 87 9.55 15.13 25.23
N ALA A 88 10.56 14.31 24.94
CA ALA A 88 11.66 14.68 24.05
C ALA A 88 11.18 14.98 22.63
N ILE A 89 10.33 14.12 22.06
CA ILE A 89 9.74 14.33 20.72
C ILE A 89 8.88 15.59 20.68
N ARG A 90 8.09 15.87 21.74
CA ARG A 90 7.33 17.12 21.84
C ARG A 90 8.24 18.34 21.90
N SER A 91 9.29 18.30 22.72
CA SER A 91 10.26 19.38 22.82
C SER A 91 10.98 19.61 21.48
N GLU A 92 11.40 18.55 20.80
CA GLU A 92 12.01 18.65 19.46
C GLU A 92 11.03 19.20 18.43
N ALA A 93 9.78 18.77 18.46
CA ALA A 93 8.74 19.27 17.56
C ALA A 93 8.38 20.74 17.86
N GLU A 94 8.40 21.16 19.12
CA GLU A 94 8.20 22.55 19.53
C GLU A 94 9.40 23.43 19.12
N ASP A 95 10.63 22.94 19.30
CA ASP A 95 11.85 23.62 18.86
C ASP A 95 11.92 23.72 17.33
N ASP A 96 11.50 22.68 16.61
CA ASP A 96 11.41 22.69 15.14
C ASP A 96 10.26 23.56 14.64
N ALA A 97 9.12 23.59 15.34
CA ALA A 97 8.04 24.52 15.06
C ALA A 97 8.47 25.96 15.33
N ALA A 98 9.24 26.22 16.39
CA ALA A 98 9.82 27.52 16.70
C ALA A 98 10.87 27.92 15.65
N ARG A 99 11.77 27.01 15.24
CA ARG A 99 12.74 27.23 14.16
C ARG A 99 12.08 27.45 12.80
N ARG A 100 10.98 26.76 12.51
CA ARG A 100 10.16 26.99 11.30
C ARG A 100 9.40 28.31 11.40
N ALA A 101 8.87 28.68 12.56
CA ALA A 101 8.19 29.96 12.75
C ALA A 101 9.18 31.13 12.70
N GLU A 102 10.40 30.95 13.21
CA GLU A 102 11.51 31.89 13.11
C GLU A 102 11.99 31.98 11.66
N ARG A 103 12.23 30.85 10.96
CA ARG A 103 12.57 30.83 9.53
C ARG A 103 11.48 31.47 8.68
N ASN A 104 10.20 31.18 8.94
CA ASN A 104 9.08 31.82 8.25
C ASN A 104 8.96 33.30 8.62
N ARG A 105 9.41 33.72 9.81
CA ARG A 105 9.53 35.14 10.19
C ARG A 105 10.73 35.81 9.54
N THR A 106 11.87 35.15 9.41
CA THR A 106 13.05 35.65 8.72
C THR A 106 12.83 35.67 7.21
N GLU A 107 12.14 34.68 6.63
CA GLU A 107 11.66 34.68 5.25
C GLU A 107 10.58 35.73 5.06
N ALA A 108 9.65 35.92 6.02
CA ALA A 108 8.71 37.02 5.98
C ALA A 108 9.40 38.39 6.12
N ASP A 109 10.45 38.53 6.92
CA ASP A 109 11.18 39.78 7.15
C ASP A 109 12.16 40.09 6.00
N ASP A 110 12.80 39.08 5.40
CA ASP A 110 13.52 39.19 4.12
C ASP A 110 12.57 39.43 2.94
N HIS A 111 11.29 39.06 3.07
CA HIS A 111 10.21 39.44 2.14
C HIS A 111 9.46 40.74 2.54
N VAL A 112 9.76 41.35 3.68
CA VAL A 112 9.19 42.64 4.16
C VAL A 112 10.16 43.81 3.98
N GLN A 113 11.42 43.56 3.63
CA GLN A 113 12.09 44.43 2.66
C GLN A 113 11.33 44.27 1.34
N VAL A 114 10.32 45.11 1.15
CA VAL A 114 9.63 45.34 -0.12
C VAL A 114 10.69 45.69 -1.16
N ARG A 115 11.29 44.66 -1.77
CA ARG A 115 11.73 44.73 -3.14
C ARG A 115 10.43 44.89 -3.91
N ASP A 116 10.18 46.16 -4.19
CA ASP A 116 9.18 46.72 -5.07
C ASP A 116 8.41 45.64 -5.85
N ALA A 117 7.09 45.59 -5.66
CA ALA A 117 6.20 44.72 -6.44
C ALA A 117 6.26 45.03 -7.96
N SER A 118 7.08 46.00 -8.38
CA SER A 118 7.53 46.23 -9.76
C SER A 118 8.61 45.25 -10.28
N LEU A 119 9.30 44.49 -9.41
CA LEU A 119 10.42 43.61 -9.78
C LEU A 119 10.02 42.18 -10.17
N TYR A 120 8.77 41.79 -9.92
CA TYR A 120 8.17 40.66 -10.63
C TYR A 120 7.13 41.26 -11.57
N PRO A 121 7.40 41.33 -12.89
CA PRO A 121 6.38 41.78 -13.83
C PRO A 121 5.13 40.94 -13.58
N SER A 122 3.96 41.55 -13.74
CA SER A 122 2.67 40.88 -13.65
C SER A 122 2.68 39.53 -14.39
N MET A 123 3.08 38.42 -13.75
CA MET A 123 3.31 37.12 -14.40
C MET A 123 1.98 36.40 -14.75
N VAL A 124 0.89 37.17 -14.78
CA VAL A 124 -0.41 36.73 -15.26
C VAL A 124 -0.86 37.61 -16.42
N SER A 125 0.08 37.99 -17.28
CA SER A 125 -0.19 38.63 -18.57
C SER A 125 -0.32 37.57 -19.66
N ASP A 126 -1.50 37.58 -20.27
CA ASP A 126 -1.92 36.97 -21.54
C ASP A 126 -1.94 35.44 -21.60
N ILE A 127 -2.94 34.87 -20.92
CA ILE A 127 -3.45 33.54 -21.31
C ILE A 127 -3.91 33.63 -22.76
N ARG A 128 -3.24 32.88 -23.64
CA ARG A 128 -3.56 32.90 -25.07
C ARG A 128 -5.01 32.47 -25.29
N PRO A 129 -5.72 33.05 -26.29
CA PRO A 129 -7.02 32.53 -26.71
C PRO A 129 -6.96 31.03 -27.02
N ILE A 130 -8.13 30.41 -27.01
CA ILE A 130 -8.22 29.00 -27.38
C ILE A 130 -8.13 28.87 -28.89
N GLU A 131 -7.22 28.02 -29.36
CA GLU A 131 -7.00 27.76 -30.78
C GLU A 131 -6.52 26.33 -30.98
N HIS A 132 -6.81 25.76 -32.14
CA HIS A 132 -6.33 24.42 -32.46
C HIS A 132 -4.88 24.47 -32.94
N ILE A 133 -3.98 23.90 -32.15
CA ILE A 133 -2.54 23.77 -32.44
C ILE A 133 -2.33 22.66 -33.47
N THR A 134 -3.01 21.51 -33.30
CA THR A 134 -2.75 20.28 -34.08
C THR A 134 -4.00 19.66 -34.71
N ARG A 135 -4.92 20.51 -35.19
CA ARG A 135 -6.18 20.05 -35.80
C ARG A 135 -5.93 19.05 -36.94
N GLY A 136 -6.50 17.85 -36.82
CA GLY A 136 -6.43 16.80 -37.85
C GLY A 136 -5.07 16.13 -37.98
N CYS A 137 -4.11 16.43 -37.09
CA CYS A 137 -2.75 15.91 -37.14
C CYS A 137 -2.58 14.56 -36.42
N PHE A 138 -3.48 14.24 -35.48
CA PHE A 138 -3.44 12.99 -34.72
C PHE A 138 -4.62 12.11 -35.14
N GLN A 139 -4.32 10.86 -35.48
CA GLN A 139 -5.31 9.83 -35.85
C GLN A 139 -5.92 9.19 -34.59
N ASP A 140 -6.40 7.93 -34.67
CA ASP A 140 -6.93 7.16 -33.55
C ASP A 140 -5.92 7.01 -32.38
N ARG A 141 -6.32 6.37 -31.29
CA ARG A 141 -5.46 6.23 -30.11
C ARG A 141 -4.16 5.50 -30.47
N THR A 142 -3.04 6.18 -30.24
CA THR A 142 -1.69 5.62 -30.42
C THR A 142 -1.11 5.27 -29.06
N GLU A 143 -0.55 4.07 -28.97
CA GLU A 143 0.16 3.60 -27.78
C GLU A 143 1.46 4.37 -27.56
N ALA A 144 1.81 4.63 -26.29
CA ALA A 144 3.09 5.22 -25.94
C ALA A 144 4.19 4.16 -25.97
N THR A 145 5.04 4.25 -26.98
CA THR A 145 6.27 3.46 -27.17
C THR A 145 7.43 4.38 -27.49
N GLU A 146 8.67 3.91 -27.29
CA GLU A 146 9.89 4.68 -27.63
C GLU A 146 9.82 5.19 -29.07
N ALA A 147 9.47 4.30 -30.01
CA ALA A 147 9.32 4.64 -31.43
C ALA A 147 8.26 5.73 -31.66
N SER A 148 7.06 5.58 -31.09
CA SER A 148 5.97 6.55 -31.29
C SER A 148 6.26 7.93 -30.69
N ILE A 149 6.99 7.98 -29.56
CA ILE A 149 7.37 9.22 -28.89
C ILE A 149 8.42 9.92 -29.73
N THR A 150 9.46 9.20 -30.15
CA THR A 150 10.52 9.74 -31.01
C THR A 150 9.96 10.21 -32.35
N GLU A 151 9.13 9.40 -33.02
CA GLU A 151 8.48 9.78 -34.28
C GLU A 151 7.67 11.07 -34.13
N TYR A 152 6.90 11.20 -33.04
CA TYR A 152 6.19 12.45 -32.77
C TYR A 152 7.15 13.62 -32.55
N MET A 153 8.15 13.48 -31.68
CA MET A 153 9.07 14.57 -31.34
C MET A 153 9.87 15.06 -32.55
N GLU A 154 10.16 14.18 -33.51
CA GLU A 154 10.85 14.49 -34.77
C GLU A 154 9.91 14.97 -35.89
N SER A 155 8.59 14.89 -35.69
CA SER A 155 7.61 15.26 -36.72
C SER A 155 7.58 16.76 -37.02
N GLU A 156 7.21 17.12 -38.26
CA GLU A 156 6.99 18.52 -38.66
C GLU A 156 5.93 19.23 -37.81
N ILE A 157 4.95 18.47 -37.29
CA ILE A 157 3.91 19.03 -36.43
C ILE A 157 4.50 19.44 -35.08
N ALA A 158 5.33 18.59 -34.47
CA ALA A 158 6.00 18.88 -33.22
C ALA A 158 6.99 20.04 -33.38
N LEU A 159 7.98 19.89 -34.27
CA LEU A 159 9.08 20.86 -34.46
C LEU A 159 8.61 22.18 -35.08
N GLY A 160 7.48 22.16 -35.81
CA GLY A 160 6.90 23.35 -36.42
C GLY A 160 5.83 23.99 -35.53
N ARG A 161 4.66 23.36 -35.42
CA ARG A 161 3.48 24.01 -34.81
C ARG A 161 3.54 23.99 -33.29
N VAL A 162 3.83 22.84 -32.69
CA VAL A 162 3.80 22.67 -31.23
C VAL A 162 4.97 23.42 -30.59
N PHE A 163 6.17 23.31 -31.15
CA PHE A 163 7.35 24.07 -30.72
C PHE A 163 7.08 25.58 -30.73
N ASN A 164 6.66 26.14 -31.87
CA ASN A 164 6.38 27.57 -31.99
C ASN A 164 5.28 28.03 -31.03
N TYR A 165 4.33 27.14 -30.70
CA TYR A 165 3.30 27.46 -29.73
C TYR A 165 3.87 27.52 -28.31
N PHE A 166 4.63 26.50 -27.89
CA PHE A 166 5.02 26.30 -26.49
C PHE A 166 6.44 26.79 -26.13
N SER A 167 7.19 27.35 -27.08
CA SER A 167 8.56 27.84 -26.85
C SER A 167 8.63 28.89 -25.73
N GLU A 168 7.70 29.84 -25.73
CA GLU A 168 7.63 30.93 -24.76
C GLU A 168 6.32 30.91 -23.94
N TYR A 169 5.55 29.83 -24.04
CA TYR A 169 4.22 29.73 -23.47
C TYR A 169 3.92 28.31 -22.94
N PRO A 170 3.13 28.15 -21.87
CA PRO A 170 2.69 29.18 -20.93
C PRO A 170 3.88 29.74 -20.16
N THR A 171 3.89 31.05 -19.93
CA THR A 171 4.98 31.73 -19.19
C THR A 171 5.07 31.28 -17.73
N GLN A 172 4.00 30.66 -17.22
CA GLN A 172 3.93 30.10 -15.87
C GLN A 172 4.52 28.69 -15.77
N SER A 173 4.88 28.04 -16.88
CA SER A 173 5.47 26.70 -16.85
C SER A 173 6.99 26.80 -16.69
N MET A 174 7.55 26.03 -15.76
CA MET A 174 9.00 25.91 -15.60
C MET A 174 9.61 24.81 -16.48
N LEU A 175 8.78 24.04 -17.17
CA LEU A 175 9.23 23.00 -18.11
C LEU A 175 9.94 23.62 -19.31
N SER A 176 10.93 22.90 -19.84
CA SER A 176 11.53 23.21 -21.15
C SER A 176 10.50 23.10 -22.27
N THR A 177 10.80 23.69 -23.42
CA THR A 177 9.94 23.60 -24.62
C THR A 177 9.70 22.14 -25.01
N ASN A 178 10.74 21.31 -25.00
CA ASN A 178 10.64 19.89 -25.35
C ASN A 178 9.74 19.12 -24.37
N ALA A 179 9.84 19.42 -23.07
CA ALA A 179 8.98 18.84 -22.05
C ALA A 179 7.49 19.21 -22.28
N ARG A 180 7.20 20.49 -22.57
CA ARG A 180 5.84 20.93 -22.91
C ARG A 180 5.31 20.26 -24.18
N MET A 181 6.13 20.18 -25.23
CA MET A 181 5.80 19.51 -26.48
C MET A 181 5.49 18.02 -26.27
N ALA A 182 6.29 17.34 -25.45
CA ALA A 182 6.14 15.93 -25.13
C ALA A 182 4.82 15.66 -24.40
N ILE A 183 4.53 16.40 -23.33
CA ILE A 183 3.27 16.27 -22.57
C ILE A 183 2.07 16.52 -23.49
N PHE A 184 2.11 17.61 -24.27
CA PHE A 184 1.03 17.93 -25.20
C PHE A 184 0.82 16.79 -26.22
N GLY A 185 1.89 16.34 -26.87
CA GLY A 185 1.84 15.28 -27.88
C GLY A 185 1.36 13.95 -27.36
N LEU A 186 1.87 13.51 -26.20
CA LEU A 186 1.46 12.26 -25.56
C LEU A 186 -0.03 12.25 -25.26
N ILE A 187 -0.57 13.34 -24.72
CA ILE A 187 -2.01 13.43 -24.46
C ILE A 187 -2.79 13.40 -25.77
N ARG A 188 -2.29 14.07 -26.82
CA ARG A 188 -2.90 14.05 -28.16
C ARG A 188 -2.91 12.66 -28.81
N MET A 189 -1.85 11.88 -28.61
CA MET A 189 -1.69 10.51 -29.13
C MET A 189 -2.54 9.49 -28.35
N ILE A 190 -2.37 9.45 -27.03
CA ILE A 190 -2.98 8.44 -26.15
C ILE A 190 -4.48 8.72 -25.96
N LYS A 191 -4.88 10.00 -26.01
CA LYS A 191 -6.24 10.49 -25.71
C LYS A 191 -6.76 9.96 -24.37
N PRO A 192 -6.05 10.24 -23.26
CA PRO A 192 -6.44 9.80 -21.92
C PRO A 192 -7.79 10.40 -21.54
N ALA A 193 -8.63 9.62 -20.86
CA ALA A 193 -9.89 10.09 -20.28
C ALA A 193 -9.63 10.80 -18.94
N THR A 194 -8.63 10.36 -18.17
CA THR A 194 -8.27 10.99 -16.90
C THR A 194 -6.76 11.11 -16.79
N VAL A 195 -6.29 12.36 -16.59
CA VAL A 195 -4.89 12.70 -16.32
C VAL A 195 -4.78 13.21 -14.89
N VAL A 196 -3.74 12.81 -14.16
CA VAL A 196 -3.38 13.39 -12.86
C VAL A 196 -2.06 14.14 -13.00
N GLU A 197 -1.96 15.31 -12.38
CA GLU A 197 -0.72 16.06 -12.19
C GLU A 197 -0.49 16.22 -10.69
N ILE A 198 0.63 15.71 -10.19
CA ILE A 198 1.11 15.95 -8.83
C ILE A 198 2.15 17.05 -8.91
N GLY A 199 1.84 18.22 -8.34
CA GLY A 199 2.64 19.44 -8.50
C GLY A 199 2.04 20.41 -9.51
N THR A 200 1.14 21.29 -9.06
CA THR A 200 0.53 22.32 -9.93
C THR A 200 1.42 23.55 -10.09
N TYR A 201 2.04 24.01 -9.00
CA TYR A 201 2.77 25.28 -8.91
C TYR A 201 1.98 26.49 -9.45
N TYR A 202 2.41 27.15 -10.54
CA TYR A 202 1.67 28.25 -11.19
C TYR A 202 0.75 27.78 -12.33
N ALA A 203 0.44 26.48 -12.38
CA ALA A 203 -0.48 25.85 -13.33
C ALA A 203 -0.06 25.94 -14.81
N GLY A 204 1.20 26.23 -15.11
CA GLY A 204 1.69 26.29 -16.50
C GLY A 204 1.62 24.93 -17.19
N THR A 205 2.14 23.88 -16.55
CA THR A 205 2.06 22.50 -17.06
C THR A 205 0.60 22.03 -17.14
N SER A 206 -0.21 22.36 -16.13
CA SER A 206 -1.65 22.14 -16.14
C SER A 206 -2.34 22.73 -17.37
N GLU A 207 -1.90 23.91 -17.84
CA GLU A 207 -2.48 24.54 -19.01
C GLU A 207 -2.11 23.80 -20.31
N VAL A 208 -0.86 23.32 -20.42
CA VAL A 208 -0.42 22.48 -21.54
C VAL A 208 -1.30 21.24 -21.64
N ILE A 209 -1.50 20.55 -20.51
CA ILE A 209 -2.38 19.38 -20.39
C ILE A 209 -3.83 19.73 -20.75
N ALA A 210 -4.38 20.80 -20.17
CA ALA A 210 -5.76 21.22 -20.41
C ALA A 210 -6.02 21.57 -21.88
N ARG A 211 -5.06 22.20 -22.57
CA ARG A 211 -5.14 22.48 -24.01
C ARG A 211 -5.14 21.19 -24.82
N ALA A 212 -4.24 20.25 -24.53
CA ALA A 212 -4.21 18.96 -25.23
C ALA A 212 -5.54 18.18 -25.08
N LEU A 213 -6.06 18.10 -23.84
CA LEU A 213 -7.36 17.50 -23.56
C LEU A 213 -8.49 18.24 -24.27
N TRP A 214 -8.53 19.58 -24.20
CA TRP A 214 -9.53 20.39 -24.88
C TRP A 214 -9.60 20.03 -26.36
N GLU A 215 -8.43 19.98 -26.98
CA GLU A 215 -8.26 19.81 -28.40
C GLU A 215 -8.61 18.36 -28.83
N ASN A 216 -8.39 17.37 -27.96
CA ASN A 216 -8.92 16.00 -28.09
C ASN A 216 -10.45 15.91 -27.98
N ARG A 217 -11.10 16.98 -27.48
CA ARG A 217 -12.54 17.01 -27.15
C ARG A 217 -12.96 16.02 -26.07
N SER A 218 -12.01 15.48 -25.32
CA SER A 218 -12.23 14.50 -24.27
C SER A 218 -11.23 14.63 -23.13
N GLY A 219 -11.57 13.99 -22.02
CA GLY A 219 -10.73 13.83 -20.85
C GLY A 219 -10.70 15.02 -19.89
N VAL A 220 -10.23 14.74 -18.67
CA VAL A 220 -10.15 15.67 -17.54
C VAL A 220 -8.80 15.56 -16.85
N LEU A 221 -8.27 16.70 -16.40
CA LEU A 221 -7.09 16.82 -15.55
C LEU A 221 -7.52 16.96 -14.09
N HIS A 222 -6.94 16.14 -13.22
CA HIS A 222 -6.89 16.38 -11.78
C HIS A 222 -5.49 16.91 -11.43
N THR A 223 -5.39 18.15 -10.98
CA THR A 223 -4.09 18.75 -10.60
C THR A 223 -4.06 19.04 -9.10
N VAL A 224 -2.97 18.62 -8.46
CA VAL A 224 -2.83 18.49 -7.00
C VAL A 224 -1.65 19.34 -6.52
N ASP A 225 -1.90 20.27 -5.59
CA ASP A 225 -0.85 21.10 -4.98
C ASP A 225 -1.28 21.54 -3.58
N PRO A 226 -0.62 21.06 -2.50
CA PRO A 226 -0.98 21.40 -1.13
C PRO A 226 -0.73 22.88 -0.77
N TYR A 227 0.09 23.59 -1.52
CA TYR A 227 0.48 24.98 -1.28
C TYR A 227 -0.24 25.96 -2.22
N GLY A 228 -0.94 25.45 -3.23
CA GLY A 228 -1.59 26.23 -4.28
C GLY A 228 -2.94 26.86 -3.90
N ALA A 229 -3.49 26.61 -2.70
CA ALA A 229 -4.89 26.90 -2.36
C ALA A 229 -5.34 28.34 -2.65
N ARG A 230 -4.45 29.33 -2.45
CA ARG A 230 -4.72 30.75 -2.75
C ARG A 230 -4.30 31.16 -4.17
N ARG A 231 -3.25 30.51 -4.71
CA ARG A 231 -2.61 30.83 -5.99
C ARG A 231 -3.35 30.20 -7.18
N CYS A 232 -3.44 28.87 -7.22
CA CYS A 232 -3.92 28.12 -8.38
C CYS A 232 -5.36 28.48 -8.76
N PRO A 233 -6.34 28.55 -7.84
CA PRO A 233 -7.71 28.93 -8.22
C PRO A 233 -7.80 30.32 -8.86
N SER A 234 -6.92 31.25 -8.50
CA SER A 234 -6.87 32.60 -9.08
C SER A 234 -6.32 32.60 -10.51
N ILE A 235 -5.36 31.72 -10.80
CA ILE A 235 -4.82 31.52 -12.15
C ILE A 235 -5.86 30.83 -13.03
N LEU A 236 -6.39 29.69 -12.56
CA LEU A 236 -7.38 28.89 -13.29
C LEU A 236 -8.63 29.69 -13.63
N ARG A 237 -9.10 30.59 -12.76
CA ARG A 237 -10.26 31.46 -13.03
C ARG A 237 -10.09 32.35 -14.25
N LYS A 238 -8.85 32.70 -14.62
CA LYS A 238 -8.56 33.57 -15.77
C LYS A 238 -8.54 32.82 -17.09
N TRP A 239 -8.40 31.49 -17.07
CA TRP A 239 -8.37 30.68 -18.29
C TRP A 239 -9.70 30.73 -19.06
N PRO A 240 -9.72 30.53 -20.38
CA PRO A 240 -10.95 30.29 -21.13
C PRO A 240 -11.81 29.20 -20.49
N LYS A 241 -13.15 29.36 -20.57
CA LYS A 241 -14.10 28.43 -19.91
C LYS A 241 -13.86 26.99 -20.37
N GLU A 242 -13.58 26.81 -21.64
CA GLU A 242 -13.34 25.53 -22.29
C GLU A 242 -12.13 24.78 -21.72
N LEU A 243 -11.09 25.49 -21.26
CA LEU A 243 -9.96 24.89 -20.55
C LEU A 243 -10.32 24.61 -19.09
N ARG A 244 -10.99 25.55 -18.41
CA ARG A 244 -11.42 25.37 -17.00
C ARG A 244 -12.34 24.16 -16.83
N ASP A 245 -13.22 23.90 -17.78
CA ASP A 245 -14.14 22.76 -17.75
C ASP A 245 -13.38 21.42 -17.73
N ARG A 246 -12.13 21.38 -18.24
CA ARG A 246 -11.27 20.19 -18.26
C ARG A 246 -10.41 20.01 -17.03
N VAL A 247 -10.42 20.92 -16.05
CA VAL A 247 -9.52 20.84 -14.88
C VAL A 247 -10.31 20.73 -13.58
N ARG A 248 -9.82 19.90 -12.68
CA ARG A 248 -10.22 19.78 -11.28
C ARG A 248 -8.99 20.01 -10.42
N TYR A 249 -9.02 21.06 -9.61
CA TYR A 249 -7.91 21.41 -8.73
C TYR A 249 -8.16 20.89 -7.31
N TRP A 250 -7.11 20.33 -6.71
CA TRP A 250 -7.10 19.77 -5.37
C TRP A 250 -5.99 20.42 -4.54
N SER A 251 -6.38 21.13 -3.48
CA SER A 251 -5.43 21.81 -2.58
C SER A 251 -4.93 20.92 -1.44
N GLU A 252 -4.75 19.64 -1.72
CA GLU A 252 -4.30 18.62 -0.76
C GLU A 252 -2.94 18.05 -1.21
N ASN A 253 -2.27 17.31 -0.33
CA ASN A 253 -1.06 16.58 -0.72
C ASN A 253 -1.43 15.33 -1.52
N SER A 254 -0.45 14.72 -2.20
CA SER A 254 -0.68 13.55 -3.04
C SER A 254 -1.26 12.37 -2.27
N ALA A 255 -0.83 12.14 -1.02
CA ALA A 255 -1.35 11.06 -0.18
C ALA A 255 -2.86 11.19 0.09
N ALA A 256 -3.31 12.37 0.52
CA ALA A 256 -4.72 12.66 0.74
C ALA A 256 -5.53 12.56 -0.56
N PHE A 257 -4.96 13.03 -1.68
CA PHE A 257 -5.59 12.93 -2.99
C PHE A 257 -5.76 11.47 -3.44
N PHE A 258 -4.73 10.63 -3.31
CA PHE A 258 -4.80 9.23 -3.71
C PHE A 258 -5.73 8.40 -2.81
N GLU A 259 -5.80 8.71 -1.51
CA GLU A 259 -6.79 8.12 -0.60
C GLU A 259 -8.21 8.46 -1.05
N ARG A 260 -8.47 9.74 -1.35
CA ARG A 260 -9.75 10.20 -1.91
C ARG A 260 -10.07 9.49 -3.22
N ALA A 261 -9.11 9.45 -4.15
CA ALA A 261 -9.30 8.82 -5.45
C ALA A 261 -9.64 7.34 -5.32
N THR A 262 -9.02 6.64 -4.37
CA THR A 262 -9.33 5.24 -4.05
C THR A 262 -10.76 5.09 -3.54
N ARG A 263 -11.17 5.93 -2.58
CA ARG A 263 -12.54 5.94 -2.02
C ARG A 263 -13.58 6.25 -3.09
N ASP A 264 -13.28 7.18 -3.98
CA ASP A 264 -14.19 7.66 -5.02
C ASP A 264 -14.11 6.77 -6.29
N HIS A 265 -13.37 5.65 -6.22
CA HIS A 265 -13.18 4.68 -7.30
C HIS A 265 -12.70 5.30 -8.62
N LEU A 266 -11.86 6.33 -8.53
CA LEU A 266 -11.25 6.94 -9.70
C LEU A 266 -10.22 6.00 -10.32
N GLN A 267 -10.14 6.07 -11.65
CA GLN A 267 -9.11 5.40 -12.42
C GLN A 267 -8.48 6.38 -13.40
N PHE A 268 -7.18 6.25 -13.56
CA PHE A 268 -6.34 7.14 -14.36
C PHE A 268 -5.85 6.45 -15.61
N ASP A 269 -5.58 7.21 -16.66
CA ASP A 269 -4.88 6.71 -17.85
C ASP A 269 -3.43 7.20 -17.88
N MET A 270 -3.18 8.36 -17.25
CA MET A 270 -1.88 9.00 -17.23
C MET A 270 -1.67 9.78 -15.94
N VAL A 271 -0.46 9.72 -15.35
CA VAL A 271 -0.04 10.52 -14.19
C VAL A 271 1.26 11.24 -14.50
N PHE A 272 1.33 12.53 -14.25
CA PHE A 272 2.55 13.35 -14.30
C PHE A 272 2.97 13.69 -12.86
N VAL A 273 4.21 13.36 -12.50
CA VAL A 273 4.77 13.53 -11.15
C VAL A 273 5.87 14.59 -11.20
N ASP A 274 5.60 15.73 -10.57
CA ASP A 274 6.47 16.92 -10.43
C ASP A 274 6.23 17.56 -9.05
N GLY A 275 6.19 16.68 -8.04
CA GLY A 275 5.78 17.01 -6.67
C GLY A 275 6.97 17.29 -5.76
N ASN A 276 7.03 16.60 -4.62
CA ASN A 276 8.22 16.63 -3.78
C ASN A 276 9.28 15.70 -4.40
N HIS A 277 10.49 16.21 -4.59
CA HIS A 277 11.62 15.49 -5.18
C HIS A 277 12.38 14.62 -4.19
N ASP A 278 12.00 14.61 -2.91
CA ASP A 278 12.51 13.63 -1.96
C ASP A 278 12.13 12.20 -2.40
N PHE A 279 13.07 11.28 -2.27
CA PHE A 279 12.93 9.88 -2.73
C PHE A 279 11.64 9.21 -2.22
N GLU A 280 11.33 9.38 -0.94
CA GLU A 280 10.20 8.74 -0.27
C GLU A 280 8.86 9.23 -0.83
N PHE A 281 8.78 10.52 -1.14
CA PHE A 281 7.57 11.13 -1.68
C PHE A 281 7.38 10.77 -3.15
N ALA A 282 8.44 10.85 -3.95
CA ALA A 282 8.40 10.41 -5.34
C ALA A 282 8.03 8.93 -5.43
N LEU A 283 8.66 8.05 -4.65
CA LEU A 283 8.34 6.61 -4.65
C LEU A 283 6.90 6.35 -4.19
N PHE A 284 6.42 7.08 -3.17
CA PHE A 284 5.03 7.01 -2.76
C PHE A 284 4.08 7.36 -3.90
N ASP A 285 4.34 8.45 -4.63
CA ASP A 285 3.50 8.88 -5.75
C ASP A 285 3.47 7.84 -6.86
N LEU A 286 4.61 7.23 -7.21
CA LEU A 286 4.67 6.14 -8.20
C LEU A 286 3.85 4.92 -7.75
N MET A 287 4.04 4.47 -6.51
CA MET A 287 3.32 3.30 -5.98
C MET A 287 1.82 3.55 -5.88
N ALA A 288 1.40 4.75 -5.46
CA ALA A 288 0.00 5.12 -5.36
C ALA A 288 -0.65 5.28 -6.75
N ALA A 289 0.04 5.93 -7.69
CA ALA A 289 -0.41 6.06 -9.08
C ALA A 289 -0.60 4.69 -9.75
N ALA A 290 0.37 3.78 -9.60
CA ALA A 290 0.33 2.44 -10.19
C ALA A 290 -0.90 1.63 -9.79
N ARG A 291 -1.44 1.85 -8.58
CA ARG A 291 -2.65 1.17 -8.08
C ARG A 291 -3.95 1.66 -8.73
N LEU A 292 -3.96 2.90 -9.21
CA LEU A 292 -5.15 3.59 -9.72
C LEU A 292 -5.10 3.78 -11.24
N LEU A 293 -3.96 3.51 -11.87
CA LEU A 293 -3.85 3.48 -13.32
C LEU A 293 -4.58 2.27 -13.91
N ARG A 294 -5.21 2.49 -15.06
CA ARG A 294 -5.73 1.41 -15.90
C ARG A 294 -4.56 0.60 -16.48
N PRO A 295 -4.79 -0.67 -16.87
CA PRO A 295 -3.79 -1.44 -17.61
C PRO A 295 -3.31 -0.68 -18.85
N GLY A 296 -2.00 -0.71 -19.10
CA GLY A 296 -1.33 0.08 -20.14
C GLY A 296 -1.16 1.57 -19.81
N GLY A 297 -1.52 2.01 -18.60
CA GLY A 297 -1.43 3.41 -18.17
C GLY A 297 0.02 3.91 -18.08
N LEU A 298 0.20 5.23 -18.17
CA LEU A 298 1.51 5.89 -18.23
C LEU A 298 1.77 6.75 -17.00
N ILE A 299 2.95 6.63 -16.41
CA ILE A 299 3.50 7.61 -15.46
C ILE A 299 4.64 8.36 -16.15
N ILE A 300 4.64 9.68 -16.06
CA ILE A 300 5.78 10.53 -16.42
C ILE A 300 6.29 11.15 -15.13
N VAL A 301 7.59 11.04 -14.89
CA VAL A 301 8.26 11.59 -13.71
C VAL A 301 9.22 12.68 -14.17
N ASP A 302 9.04 13.89 -13.68
CA ASP A 302 9.96 14.99 -13.96
C ASP A 302 11.18 14.96 -13.03
N ASN A 303 12.17 15.79 -13.36
CA ASN A 303 13.35 16.04 -12.56
C ASN A 303 14.17 14.79 -12.22
N CYS A 304 14.20 13.80 -13.11
CA CYS A 304 15.00 12.58 -12.93
C CYS A 304 16.51 12.81 -13.14
N GLU A 305 16.97 14.03 -13.39
CA GLU A 305 18.37 14.43 -13.14
C GLU A 305 18.69 14.50 -11.63
N GLN A 306 17.68 14.60 -10.77
CA GLN A 306 17.84 14.66 -9.32
C GLN A 306 17.79 13.26 -8.70
N ALA A 307 18.51 13.09 -7.59
CA ALA A 307 18.70 11.77 -6.98
C ALA A 307 17.39 11.12 -6.52
N GLY A 308 16.44 11.89 -5.99
CA GLY A 308 15.19 11.37 -5.44
C GLY A 308 14.27 10.76 -6.49
N PRO A 309 13.80 11.50 -7.50
CA PRO A 309 12.92 10.96 -8.54
C PRO A 309 13.56 9.80 -9.30
N LEU A 310 14.85 9.92 -9.66
CA LEU A 310 15.57 8.84 -10.36
C LEU A 310 15.66 7.56 -9.53
N SER A 311 15.99 7.68 -8.23
CA SER A 311 16.08 6.52 -7.32
C SER A 311 14.71 5.90 -7.07
N ALA A 312 13.65 6.72 -7.04
CA ALA A 312 12.27 6.26 -6.94
C ALA A 312 11.87 5.44 -8.17
N CYS A 313 12.13 5.92 -9.39
CA CYS A 313 11.91 5.17 -10.63
C CYS A 313 12.64 3.82 -10.63
N ARG A 314 13.91 3.79 -10.21
CA ARG A 314 14.70 2.56 -10.11
C ARG A 314 14.12 1.55 -9.12
N SER A 315 13.77 2.02 -7.92
CA SER A 315 13.19 1.16 -6.89
C SER A 315 11.82 0.64 -7.32
N PHE A 316 11.01 1.51 -7.93
CA PHE A 316 9.71 1.16 -8.48
C PHE A 316 9.83 0.06 -9.55
N LEU A 317 10.67 0.23 -10.57
CA LEU A 317 10.85 -0.77 -11.65
C LEU A 317 11.37 -2.11 -11.12
N ARG A 318 12.24 -2.09 -10.11
CA ARG A 318 12.72 -3.30 -9.44
C ARG A 318 11.58 -4.04 -8.71
N ASP A 319 10.71 -3.30 -8.02
CA ASP A 319 9.75 -3.86 -7.07
C ASP A 319 8.35 -4.09 -7.66
N MET A 320 8.09 -3.61 -8.88
CA MET A 320 6.80 -3.66 -9.57
C MET A 320 6.88 -4.50 -10.86
N PRO A 321 6.63 -5.83 -10.79
CA PRO A 321 6.70 -6.71 -11.95
C PRO A 321 5.77 -6.28 -13.09
N GLY A 322 6.26 -6.36 -14.33
CA GLY A 322 5.52 -6.00 -15.54
C GLY A 322 5.47 -4.51 -15.84
N TRP A 323 6.02 -3.65 -14.98
CA TRP A 323 6.26 -2.25 -15.31
C TRP A 323 7.55 -2.11 -16.11
N GLU A 324 7.50 -1.27 -17.12
CA GLU A 324 8.61 -1.05 -18.05
C GLU A 324 8.92 0.43 -18.16
N GLU A 325 10.19 0.76 -18.38
CA GLU A 325 10.59 2.10 -18.77
C GLU A 325 10.50 2.25 -20.29
N ILE A 326 9.92 3.35 -20.78
CA ILE A 326 10.05 3.77 -22.17
C ILE A 326 11.27 4.70 -22.25
N GLY A 327 12.33 4.25 -22.92
CA GLY A 327 13.67 4.83 -22.79
C GLY A 327 14.52 4.00 -21.83
N ARG A 328 15.59 4.60 -21.27
CA ARG A 328 16.60 3.85 -20.48
C ARG A 328 17.22 4.63 -19.32
N LEU A 329 16.60 5.72 -18.88
CA LEU A 329 17.16 6.62 -17.88
C LEU A 329 17.30 5.93 -16.50
N ALA A 330 16.23 5.32 -16.02
CA ALA A 330 16.20 4.64 -14.74
C ALA A 330 16.87 3.26 -14.83
N SER A 331 16.61 2.51 -15.90
CA SER A 331 17.02 1.11 -16.09
C SER A 331 18.49 0.93 -16.46
N SER A 332 19.19 1.95 -16.96
CA SER A 332 20.60 1.89 -17.35
C SER A 332 21.44 3.01 -16.72
N PRO A 333 21.75 2.93 -15.41
CA PRO A 333 22.56 3.94 -14.71
C PRO A 333 23.96 4.09 -15.33
N ASP A 334 24.41 5.33 -15.50
CA ASP A 334 25.82 5.62 -15.76
C ASP A 334 26.62 5.43 -14.47
N ALA A 335 27.33 4.31 -14.37
CA ALA A 335 28.15 3.96 -13.21
C ALA A 335 29.40 4.85 -13.09
N ASP A 336 29.88 5.39 -14.21
CA ASP A 336 31.09 6.21 -14.28
C ASP A 336 30.77 7.70 -14.05
N GLY A 337 29.51 8.11 -14.26
CA GLY A 337 29.02 9.47 -14.09
C GLY A 337 27.66 9.55 -13.37
N PRO A 338 27.56 9.20 -12.07
CA PRO A 338 26.27 9.15 -11.35
C PRO A 338 25.58 10.51 -11.16
N PHE A 339 26.30 11.62 -11.42
CA PHE A 339 25.79 12.99 -11.44
C PHE A 339 25.90 13.64 -12.82
N GLY A 340 26.16 12.84 -13.86
CA GLY A 340 26.19 13.30 -15.24
C GLY A 340 24.82 13.74 -15.72
N ALA A 341 24.78 14.48 -16.83
CA ALA A 341 23.52 14.84 -17.46
C ALA A 341 22.74 13.56 -17.83
N PRO A 342 21.44 13.47 -17.47
CA PRO A 342 20.67 12.28 -17.74
C PRO A 342 20.54 12.04 -19.25
N ASN A 343 20.75 10.80 -19.69
CA ASN A 343 20.44 10.38 -21.06
C ASN A 343 18.93 10.11 -21.17
N THR A 344 18.15 11.17 -21.32
CA THR A 344 16.68 11.08 -21.42
C THR A 344 16.24 10.79 -22.85
N LEU A 345 15.09 10.11 -22.98
CA LEU A 345 14.51 9.78 -24.29
C LEU A 345 14.23 11.04 -25.12
N ILE A 346 13.79 12.11 -24.45
CA ILE A 346 13.52 13.40 -25.06
C ILE A 346 14.59 14.36 -24.59
N ALA A 347 15.42 14.83 -25.53
CA ALA A 347 16.51 15.76 -25.23
C ALA A 347 16.02 17.00 -24.46
N ASP A 348 16.85 17.50 -23.56
CA ASP A 348 16.56 18.67 -22.72
C ASP A 348 15.30 18.51 -21.84
N THR A 349 15.08 17.29 -21.35
CA THR A 349 14.06 16.97 -20.35
C THR A 349 14.66 16.14 -19.22
N GLY A 350 14.04 16.21 -18.03
CA GLY A 350 14.30 15.33 -16.90
C GLY A 350 13.33 14.15 -16.83
N PHE A 351 12.69 13.77 -17.94
CA PHE A 351 11.57 12.82 -17.91
C PHE A 351 12.02 11.35 -17.87
N ALA A 352 11.44 10.60 -16.94
CA ALA A 352 11.31 9.15 -17.02
C ALA A 352 9.87 8.78 -17.39
N PHE A 353 9.70 7.81 -18.30
CA PHE A 353 8.40 7.32 -18.74
C PHE A 353 8.24 5.88 -18.25
N LEU A 354 7.27 5.63 -17.36
CA LEU A 354 7.00 4.31 -16.80
C LEU A 354 5.64 3.83 -17.31
N LYS A 355 5.64 2.74 -18.07
CA LYS A 355 4.44 2.14 -18.64
C LYS A 355 4.00 0.95 -17.77
N GLY A 356 2.74 0.96 -17.38
CA GLY A 356 2.11 -0.16 -16.69
C GLY A 356 1.82 -1.32 -17.66
N PRO A 357 1.72 -2.55 -17.16
CA PRO A 357 1.41 -3.70 -18.00
C PRO A 357 0.00 -3.61 -18.58
N ASP A 358 -0.21 -4.15 -19.79
CA ASP A 358 -1.53 -4.17 -20.46
C ASP A 358 -2.57 -5.05 -19.76
N MET A 359 -2.10 -5.87 -18.80
CA MET A 359 -2.92 -6.69 -17.93
C MET A 359 -2.34 -6.69 -16.52
N VAL A 360 -3.19 -6.93 -15.53
CA VAL A 360 -2.76 -7.10 -14.14
C VAL A 360 -2.05 -8.45 -14.02
N HIS A 361 -0.82 -8.45 -13.53
CA HIS A 361 -0.05 -9.68 -13.31
C HIS A 361 -0.15 -10.17 -11.87
N VAL A 362 -0.42 -11.46 -11.70
CA VAL A 362 -0.36 -12.16 -10.40
C VAL A 362 0.67 -13.28 -10.52
N GLY A 363 1.73 -13.21 -9.73
CA GLY A 363 2.77 -14.23 -9.64
C GLY A 363 2.76 -14.94 -8.30
N GLU A 364 3.87 -15.57 -7.93
CA GLU A 364 4.01 -16.31 -6.67
C GLU A 364 3.89 -15.42 -5.43
N ARG A 365 4.34 -14.15 -5.53
CA ARG A 365 4.20 -13.18 -4.44
C ARG A 365 2.72 -12.81 -4.28
N PRO A 366 2.14 -12.90 -3.07
CA PRO A 366 0.79 -12.40 -2.82
C PRO A 366 0.64 -10.93 -3.20
N VAL A 367 -0.41 -10.62 -3.96
CA VAL A 367 -0.79 -9.27 -4.37
C VAL A 367 -2.13 -8.92 -3.74
N SER A 368 -2.16 -7.81 -3.00
CA SER A 368 -3.40 -7.17 -2.54
C SER A 368 -3.90 -6.19 -3.58
N PHE A 369 -5.22 -6.16 -3.77
CA PHE A 369 -5.91 -5.19 -4.62
C PHE A 369 -6.48 -4.00 -3.83
N GLY A 370 -6.13 -3.91 -2.54
CA GLY A 370 -6.65 -2.91 -1.63
C GLY A 370 -7.97 -3.29 -0.97
N GLN A 371 -8.29 -2.54 0.08
CA GLN A 371 -9.53 -2.69 0.82
C GLN A 371 -10.65 -1.94 0.11
N VAL A 372 -11.76 -2.61 -0.09
CA VAL A 372 -12.98 -2.05 -0.70
C VAL A 372 -14.06 -2.02 0.36
N ARG A 373 -14.72 -0.86 0.52
CA ARG A 373 -15.88 -0.73 1.40
C ARG A 373 -17.06 -1.52 0.83
N ILE A 374 -17.75 -2.27 1.68
CA ILE A 374 -18.97 -2.99 1.31
C ILE A 374 -20.13 -2.54 2.18
N GLU A 375 -21.33 -2.53 1.61
CA GLU A 375 -22.54 -2.11 2.34
C GLU A 375 -23.07 -3.21 3.26
N LYS A 376 -22.86 -4.48 2.89
CA LYS A 376 -23.39 -5.64 3.59
C LYS A 376 -22.28 -6.36 4.35
N PRO A 377 -22.54 -6.84 5.58
CA PRO A 377 -21.54 -7.52 6.42
C PRO A 377 -21.29 -8.98 5.97
N LYS A 378 -21.22 -9.22 4.65
CA LYS A 378 -21.12 -10.57 4.09
C LYS A 378 -20.39 -10.60 2.75
N VAL A 379 -19.49 -11.57 2.60
CA VAL A 379 -18.73 -11.85 1.37
C VAL A 379 -18.89 -13.33 1.02
N THR A 380 -19.37 -13.62 -0.19
CA THR A 380 -19.64 -14.98 -0.66
C THR A 380 -18.58 -15.53 -1.60
N GLY A 381 -17.76 -14.65 -2.19
CA GLY A 381 -16.78 -15.01 -3.19
C GLY A 381 -16.30 -13.81 -3.99
N PHE A 382 -15.49 -14.07 -5.00
CA PHE A 382 -14.95 -13.06 -5.91
C PHE A 382 -14.92 -13.58 -7.34
N GLN A 383 -14.92 -12.66 -8.29
CA GLN A 383 -14.77 -12.91 -9.71
C GLN A 383 -13.45 -12.33 -10.19
N ILE A 384 -12.74 -13.10 -11.00
CA ILE A 384 -11.62 -12.62 -11.82
C ILE A 384 -11.94 -12.82 -13.30
N LYS A 385 -11.37 -11.95 -14.14
CA LYS A 385 -11.44 -12.07 -15.59
C LYS A 385 -10.04 -12.26 -16.15
N LEU A 386 -9.79 -13.44 -16.71
CA LEU A 386 -8.47 -13.84 -17.18
C LEU A 386 -8.16 -13.26 -18.56
N GLY A 387 -6.87 -13.05 -18.82
CA GLY A 387 -6.32 -12.62 -20.11
C GLY A 387 -6.47 -13.67 -21.22
N ALA A 388 -6.06 -13.30 -22.45
CA ALA A 388 -6.22 -14.14 -23.64
C ALA A 388 -5.41 -15.46 -23.57
N GLU A 389 -4.32 -15.47 -22.81
CA GLU A 389 -3.34 -16.57 -22.72
C GLU A 389 -3.36 -17.24 -21.34
N SER A 390 -4.54 -17.64 -20.87
CA SER A 390 -4.65 -18.23 -19.52
C SER A 390 -4.12 -19.66 -19.50
N LEU A 391 -2.97 -19.84 -18.86
CA LEU A 391 -2.30 -21.12 -18.68
C LEU A 391 -2.86 -21.91 -17.50
N ALA A 392 -2.60 -23.20 -17.49
CA ALA A 392 -2.95 -24.07 -16.37
C ALA A 392 -2.04 -23.79 -15.17
N GLY A 393 -2.61 -23.85 -13.97
CA GLY A 393 -1.91 -23.56 -12.73
C GLY A 393 -2.85 -23.46 -11.55
N THR A 394 -2.32 -23.09 -10.39
CA THR A 394 -3.07 -22.99 -9.14
C THR A 394 -3.13 -21.55 -8.67
N LEU A 395 -4.35 -21.02 -8.57
CA LEU A 395 -4.62 -19.71 -7.99
C LEU A 395 -4.89 -19.87 -6.51
N HIS A 396 -4.01 -19.31 -5.68
CA HIS A 396 -4.18 -19.22 -4.25
C HIS A 396 -4.86 -17.89 -3.91
N TYR A 397 -5.76 -17.91 -2.93
CA TYR A 397 -6.47 -16.71 -2.51
C TYR A 397 -6.57 -16.59 -1.00
N ARG A 398 -6.63 -15.34 -0.55
CA ARG A 398 -7.08 -14.93 0.78
C ARG A 398 -8.14 -13.85 0.61
N VAL A 399 -9.27 -14.03 1.28
CA VAL A 399 -10.34 -13.04 1.35
C VAL A 399 -10.53 -12.63 2.81
N LEU A 400 -10.52 -11.33 3.06
CA LEU A 400 -10.68 -10.74 4.38
C LEU A 400 -11.99 -9.95 4.40
N LEU A 401 -12.70 -10.03 5.52
CA LEU A 401 -13.84 -9.18 5.85
C LEU A 401 -13.56 -8.53 7.20
N ARG A 402 -13.50 -7.20 7.24
CA ARG A 402 -13.28 -6.44 8.46
C ARG A 402 -14.52 -5.61 8.79
N ALA A 403 -14.85 -5.56 10.07
CA ALA A 403 -15.86 -4.68 10.63
C ALA A 403 -15.21 -3.77 11.67
N PHE A 404 -15.48 -2.48 11.57
CA PHE A 404 -14.95 -1.44 12.46
C PHE A 404 -16.11 -0.66 13.06
N GLU A 405 -16.06 -0.32 14.34
CA GLU A 405 -16.95 0.70 14.91
C GLU A 405 -16.24 2.05 14.96
N TYR A 406 -16.88 3.06 14.38
CA TYR A 406 -16.31 4.40 14.30
C TYR A 406 -16.08 5.00 15.70
N GLY A 407 -14.89 5.54 15.93
CA GLY A 407 -14.53 6.19 17.20
C GLY A 407 -14.19 5.24 18.34
N THR A 408 -14.04 3.94 18.08
CA THR A 408 -13.61 2.95 19.08
C THR A 408 -12.43 2.12 18.57
N SER A 409 -11.80 1.35 19.46
CA SER A 409 -10.77 0.37 19.10
C SER A 409 -11.34 -1.02 18.75
N VAL A 410 -12.67 -1.14 18.63
CA VAL A 410 -13.31 -2.43 18.40
C VAL A 410 -13.27 -2.78 16.92
N ILE A 411 -12.69 -3.94 16.63
CA ILE A 411 -12.55 -4.50 15.29
C ILE A 411 -12.89 -5.99 15.31
N GLU A 412 -13.54 -6.47 14.25
CA GLU A 412 -13.61 -7.90 13.94
C GLU A 412 -12.99 -8.14 12.56
N GLU A 413 -12.18 -9.19 12.44
CA GLU A 413 -11.63 -9.64 11.16
C GLU A 413 -11.97 -11.11 10.95
N LEU A 414 -12.61 -11.41 9.82
CA LEU A 414 -12.90 -12.75 9.34
C LEU A 414 -12.05 -13.04 8.10
N LYS A 415 -11.58 -14.27 7.98
CA LYS A 415 -10.67 -14.69 6.90
C LYS A 415 -11.12 -15.99 6.27
N SER A 416 -11.06 -16.06 4.94
CA SER A 416 -11.14 -17.30 4.16
C SER A 416 -9.88 -17.44 3.30
N THR A 417 -9.33 -18.63 3.23
CA THR A 417 -8.17 -18.95 2.37
C THR A 417 -8.46 -20.21 1.58
N GLY A 418 -7.98 -20.28 0.35
CA GLY A 418 -8.14 -21.48 -0.47
C GLY A 418 -7.27 -21.44 -1.71
N ALA A 419 -7.45 -22.47 -2.54
CA ALA A 419 -6.80 -22.57 -3.83
C ALA A 419 -7.79 -23.13 -4.86
N VAL A 420 -7.69 -22.66 -6.09
CA VAL A 420 -8.47 -23.16 -7.22
C VAL A 420 -7.53 -23.52 -8.36
N ARG A 421 -7.77 -24.71 -8.92
CA ARG A 421 -7.06 -25.17 -10.11
C ARG A 421 -7.68 -24.52 -11.33
N LEU A 422 -6.88 -23.78 -12.10
CA LEU A 422 -7.28 -23.26 -13.40
C LEU A 422 -6.72 -24.18 -14.49
N ALA A 423 -7.58 -24.59 -15.42
CA ALA A 423 -7.19 -25.35 -16.59
C ALA A 423 -6.92 -24.42 -17.77
N SER A 424 -6.11 -24.87 -18.73
CA SER A 424 -5.92 -24.18 -20.02
C SER A 424 -7.06 -24.53 -20.99
N ASP A 425 -8.30 -24.30 -20.59
CA ASP A 425 -9.52 -24.67 -21.34
C ASP A 425 -10.17 -23.47 -22.05
N GLY A 426 -9.54 -22.30 -22.00
CA GLY A 426 -10.07 -21.06 -22.58
C GLY A 426 -11.09 -20.34 -21.71
N GLN A 427 -11.33 -20.76 -20.45
CA GLN A 427 -12.16 -20.04 -19.51
C GLN A 427 -11.66 -18.60 -19.33
N ARG A 428 -12.56 -17.61 -19.52
CA ARG A 428 -12.23 -16.17 -19.40
C ARG A 428 -12.69 -15.55 -18.08
N VAL A 429 -13.62 -16.19 -17.39
CA VAL A 429 -14.23 -15.67 -16.16
C VAL A 429 -14.29 -16.78 -15.14
N VAL A 430 -13.68 -16.55 -13.98
CA VAL A 430 -13.68 -17.49 -12.86
C VAL A 430 -14.46 -16.84 -11.72
N ASN A 431 -15.53 -17.49 -11.30
CA ASN A 431 -16.30 -17.12 -10.10
C ASN A 431 -15.87 -18.05 -8.97
N GLN A 432 -15.04 -17.56 -8.06
CA GLN A 432 -14.61 -18.31 -6.89
C GLN A 432 -15.55 -18.05 -5.72
N TRP A 433 -16.38 -19.04 -5.41
CA TRP A 433 -17.21 -19.03 -4.19
C TRP A 433 -16.38 -19.51 -3.00
N LEU A 434 -16.54 -18.87 -1.85
CA LEU A 434 -15.93 -19.33 -0.61
C LEU A 434 -16.65 -20.60 -0.14
N ALA A 435 -15.90 -21.56 0.41
CA ALA A 435 -16.48 -22.77 0.99
C ALA A 435 -17.52 -22.43 2.08
N GLU A 436 -17.19 -21.43 2.90
CA GLU A 436 -18.10 -20.78 3.83
C GLU A 436 -18.08 -19.27 3.59
N PRO A 437 -19.24 -18.62 3.39
CA PRO A 437 -19.31 -17.17 3.29
C PRO A 437 -18.81 -16.50 4.57
N LEU A 438 -17.96 -15.48 4.43
CA LEU A 438 -17.61 -14.63 5.56
C LEU A 438 -18.82 -13.77 5.89
N ARG A 439 -19.30 -13.84 7.13
CA ARG A 439 -20.40 -13.02 7.62
C ARG A 439 -20.12 -12.60 9.05
N THR A 440 -20.37 -11.33 9.32
CA THR A 440 -20.30 -10.76 10.66
C THR A 440 -21.68 -10.31 11.14
N ASP A 441 -21.91 -10.46 12.44
CA ASP A 441 -23.07 -9.91 13.15
C ASP A 441 -22.70 -8.62 13.93
N PHE A 442 -21.51 -8.05 13.68
CA PHE A 442 -20.98 -6.85 14.34
C PHE A 442 -21.93 -5.65 14.30
N GLY A 443 -22.65 -5.46 13.19
CA GLY A 443 -23.65 -4.39 13.05
C GLY A 443 -24.85 -4.50 13.97
N TYR A 444 -25.13 -5.67 14.56
CA TYR A 444 -26.17 -5.80 15.60
C TYR A 444 -25.71 -5.24 16.94
N LEU A 445 -24.40 -5.22 17.18
CA LEU A 445 -23.79 -4.70 18.41
C LEU A 445 -23.41 -3.22 18.27
N TYR A 446 -23.08 -2.79 17.05
CA TYR A 446 -22.51 -1.48 16.77
C TYR A 446 -23.23 -0.79 15.62
N ALA A 447 -23.94 0.31 15.94
CA ALA A 447 -24.81 0.99 14.99
C ALA A 447 -24.07 1.72 13.85
N ASN A 448 -22.80 2.09 14.04
CA ASN A 448 -21.99 2.80 13.05
C ASN A 448 -20.93 1.90 12.40
N ALA A 449 -21.22 0.59 12.32
CA ALA A 449 -20.31 -0.38 11.76
C ALA A 449 -19.96 -0.07 10.31
N VAL A 450 -18.66 -0.05 10.01
CA VAL A 450 -18.11 0.07 8.66
C VAL A 450 -17.50 -1.26 8.26
N TYR A 451 -17.83 -1.74 7.06
CA TYR A 451 -17.33 -3.02 6.55
C TYR A 451 -16.39 -2.81 5.38
N THR A 452 -15.25 -3.49 5.41
CA THR A 452 -14.33 -3.57 4.28
C THR A 452 -14.01 -5.01 3.93
N THR A 453 -13.67 -5.24 2.67
CA THR A 453 -13.17 -6.52 2.19
C THR A 453 -11.93 -6.33 1.35
N GLU A 454 -11.05 -7.33 1.39
CA GLU A 454 -9.81 -7.34 0.64
C GLU A 454 -9.63 -8.73 0.04
N VAL A 455 -9.29 -8.76 -1.24
CA VAL A 455 -8.91 -9.99 -1.95
C VAL A 455 -7.42 -9.92 -2.19
N GLU A 456 -6.74 -10.98 -1.83
CA GLU A 456 -5.34 -11.20 -2.16
C GLU A 456 -5.20 -12.46 -2.98
N LEU A 457 -4.36 -12.39 -4.01
CA LEU A 457 -4.13 -13.49 -4.93
C LEU A 457 -2.63 -13.80 -5.03
N ALA A 458 -2.30 -15.08 -5.16
CA ALA A 458 -0.99 -15.57 -5.55
C ALA A 458 -1.17 -16.70 -6.56
N TRP A 459 -0.20 -16.86 -7.46
CA TRP A 459 -0.29 -17.78 -8.59
C TRP A 459 0.91 -18.70 -8.66
N THR A 460 0.63 -20.00 -8.81
CA THR A 460 1.63 -21.04 -9.04
C THR A 460 1.39 -21.64 -10.43
N PRO A 461 2.12 -21.23 -11.48
CA PRO A 461 1.94 -21.78 -12.83
C PRO A 461 2.44 -23.22 -12.95
N ASP A 462 1.87 -24.00 -13.86
CA ASP A 462 2.37 -25.35 -14.17
C ASP A 462 3.72 -25.36 -14.87
N ASP A 463 3.98 -24.33 -15.68
CA ASP A 463 5.24 -24.16 -16.40
C ASP A 463 6.35 -23.53 -15.54
N GLY A 464 6.02 -23.18 -14.29
CA GLY A 464 6.93 -22.63 -13.29
C GLY A 464 7.26 -21.15 -13.42
N ASN A 465 6.91 -20.47 -14.52
CA ASN A 465 7.38 -19.10 -14.76
C ASN A 465 6.31 -18.10 -15.22
N THR A 466 5.20 -18.54 -15.82
CA THR A 466 4.28 -17.59 -16.45
C THR A 466 3.29 -16.98 -15.45
N PRO A 467 3.25 -15.64 -15.28
CA PRO A 467 2.30 -15.01 -14.37
C PRO A 467 0.87 -15.14 -14.88
N LEU A 468 -0.10 -15.18 -13.95
CA LEU A 468 -1.51 -15.10 -14.30
C LEU A 468 -1.85 -13.67 -14.70
N GLN A 469 -2.46 -13.51 -15.87
CA GLN A 469 -2.90 -12.22 -16.39
C GLN A 469 -4.39 -12.00 -16.14
N LEU A 470 -4.74 -10.87 -15.53
CA LEU A 470 -6.12 -10.45 -15.32
C LEU A 470 -6.40 -9.19 -16.15
N THR A 471 -7.54 -9.16 -16.83
CA THR A 471 -8.00 -8.00 -17.61
C THR A 471 -8.46 -6.83 -16.73
N LYS A 472 -8.69 -7.08 -15.42
CA LYS A 472 -9.07 -6.10 -14.41
C LYS A 472 -8.86 -6.66 -13.00
N ASN A 473 -8.91 -5.79 -12.00
CA ASN A 473 -8.88 -6.18 -10.59
C ASN A 473 -10.05 -7.14 -10.23
N PRO A 474 -9.87 -8.02 -9.23
CA PRO A 474 -10.92 -8.88 -8.72
C PRO A 474 -12.15 -8.08 -8.26
N VAL A 475 -13.34 -8.64 -8.49
CA VAL A 475 -14.61 -8.02 -8.08
C VAL A 475 -15.32 -8.94 -7.11
N ILE A 476 -15.83 -8.41 -6.00
CA ILE A 476 -16.61 -9.20 -5.04
C ILE A 476 -17.91 -9.66 -5.69
N LEU A 477 -18.22 -10.95 -5.54
CA LEU A 477 -19.46 -11.51 -6.08
C LEU A 477 -20.67 -11.00 -5.29
N PRO A 478 -21.78 -10.68 -5.97
CA PRO A 478 -23.02 -10.35 -5.30
C PRO A 478 -23.54 -11.56 -4.49
N LEU A 479 -24.36 -11.28 -3.48
CA LEU A 479 -24.87 -12.28 -2.53
C LEU A 479 -25.72 -13.43 -3.15
N ALA A 480 -26.10 -13.32 -4.42
CA ALA A 480 -26.82 -14.38 -5.12
C ALA A 480 -25.82 -15.39 -5.68
N GLY A 481 -25.61 -16.49 -4.95
CA GLY A 481 -25.02 -17.71 -5.50
C GLY A 481 -25.85 -18.28 -6.65
N PRO A 482 -25.31 -19.21 -7.46
CA PRO A 482 -26.12 -19.92 -8.43
C PRO A 482 -27.32 -20.56 -7.73
N VAL A 483 -28.53 -20.23 -8.19
CA VAL A 483 -29.74 -20.97 -7.86
C VAL A 483 -29.47 -22.41 -8.29
N GLY A 484 -29.55 -23.34 -7.33
CA GLY A 484 -29.09 -24.72 -7.49
C GLY A 484 -29.50 -25.34 -8.81
N GLY A 485 -28.50 -25.68 -9.63
CA GLY A 485 -28.61 -26.69 -10.66
C GLY A 485 -28.01 -27.97 -10.11
N SER A 486 -28.85 -28.81 -9.51
CA SER A 486 -28.53 -30.22 -9.33
C SER A 486 -28.47 -30.90 -10.70
N ALA A 487 -27.31 -31.44 -11.06
CA ALA A 487 -27.14 -32.73 -11.75
C ALA A 487 -25.65 -33.08 -11.76
#